data_AF-A0A1E3WC90-F1
#
_entry.id   AF-A0A1E3WC90-F1
#
_cell.length_a   1.000
_cell.length_b   1.000
_cell.length_c   1.000
_cell.angle_alpha   90.00
_cell.angle_beta   90.00
_cell.angle_gamma   90.00
#
_symmetry.space_group_name_H-M   'P 1'
#
loop_
_entity.id
_entity.type
_entity.pdbx_description
1 polymer ?
#
loop_
_entity_poly.entity_id
_entity_poly.type
_entity_poly.pdbx_seq_one_letter_code
_entity_poly.pdbx_strand_id
1 'polypeptide(L)'
;MSWLMRILVGLGLVLALVIVLVLVIGNIGTRDETTQAISMTVGNRTVTVAGHYKDMTQESVADGIKVIVDGHEVLITTDQLSVDGKMETLEPDEDVTVYVNQDGKVQVKVVPRGEGASEEAPS
;
A
#
# COMPACT_ATOMS: atom_id res chain seq x y z
N MET A 1 12.24 -49.25 31.59
CA MET A 1 11.67 -48.28 30.61
C MET A 1 12.49 -48.36 29.34
N SER A 2 11.96 -49.01 28.31
CA SER A 2 12.68 -49.41 27.11
C SER A 2 13.28 -48.19 26.39
N TRP A 3 14.52 -48.34 25.94
CA TRP A 3 15.27 -47.37 25.16
C TRP A 3 14.48 -46.79 23.96
N LEU A 4 13.58 -47.60 23.40
CA LEU A 4 12.61 -47.21 22.37
C LEU A 4 11.69 -46.05 22.78
N MET A 5 11.23 -46.03 24.04
CA MET A 5 10.33 -45.00 24.54
C MET A 5 11.03 -43.64 24.68
N ARG A 6 12.35 -43.63 24.92
CA ARG A 6 13.16 -42.40 24.95
C ARG A 6 13.38 -41.82 23.55
N ILE A 7 13.57 -42.67 22.54
CA ILE A 7 13.71 -42.27 21.14
C ILE A 7 12.40 -41.65 20.63
N LEU A 8 11.26 -42.27 20.93
CA LEU A 8 9.95 -41.75 20.52
C LEU A 8 9.65 -40.39 21.17
N VAL A 9 9.98 -40.21 22.45
CA VAL A 9 9.81 -38.92 23.15
C VAL A 9 10.74 -37.85 22.57
N GLY A 10 12.00 -38.19 22.29
CA GLY A 10 12.94 -37.28 21.65
C GLY A 10 12.50 -36.88 20.23
N LEU A 11 12.05 -37.84 19.43
CA LEU A 11 11.56 -37.58 18.07
C LEU A 11 10.31 -36.71 18.08
N GLY A 12 9.36 -36.97 18.98
CA GLY A 12 8.16 -36.15 19.15
C GLY A 12 8.48 -34.71 19.56
N LEU A 13 9.48 -34.52 20.43
CA LEU A 13 9.90 -33.19 20.86
C LEU A 13 10.59 -32.39 19.74
N VAL A 14 11.42 -33.05 18.94
CA VAL A 14 12.03 -32.45 17.74
C VAL A 14 10.94 -32.06 16.73
N LEU A 15 9.98 -32.95 16.48
CA LEU A 15 8.90 -32.69 15.53
C LEU A 15 7.99 -31.53 15.99
N ALA A 16 7.71 -31.46 17.29
CA ALA A 16 6.99 -30.33 17.88
C ALA A 16 7.77 -29.01 17.74
N LEU A 17 9.09 -29.01 17.96
CA LEU A 17 9.94 -27.84 17.75
C LEU A 17 9.95 -27.38 16.29
N VAL A 18 9.99 -28.30 15.33
CA VAL A 18 9.89 -27.98 13.91
C VAL A 18 8.53 -27.36 13.57
N ILE A 19 7.44 -27.90 14.11
CA ILE A 19 6.10 -27.33 13.91
C ILE A 19 6.03 -25.92 14.50
N VAL A 20 6.54 -25.70 15.70
CA VAL A 20 6.60 -24.37 16.32
C VAL A 20 7.45 -23.41 15.48
N LEU A 21 8.59 -23.85 14.95
CA LEU A 21 9.43 -23.04 14.08
C LEU A 21 8.69 -22.64 12.79
N VAL A 22 8.00 -23.58 12.15
CA VAL A 22 7.21 -23.32 10.94
C VAL A 22 6.07 -22.35 11.23
N LEU A 23 5.40 -22.50 12.38
CA LEU A 23 4.34 -21.56 12.81
C LEU A 23 4.90 -20.17 13.11
N VAL A 24 6.08 -20.06 13.74
CA VAL A 24 6.73 -18.77 14.01
C VAL A 24 7.15 -18.10 12.70
N ILE A 25 7.76 -18.84 11.76
CA ILE A 25 8.18 -18.30 10.46
C ILE A 25 6.94 -17.90 9.63
N GLY A 26 5.90 -18.73 9.59
CA GLY A 26 4.65 -18.43 8.88
C GLY A 26 3.87 -17.26 9.48
N ASN A 27 3.95 -17.07 10.80
CA ASN A 27 3.29 -15.98 11.51
C ASN A 27 4.09 -14.65 11.46
N ILE A 28 5.39 -14.69 11.15
CA ILE A 28 6.22 -13.48 10.98
C ILE A 28 6.03 -12.84 9.58
N GLY A 29 5.50 -13.58 8.60
CA GLY A 29 5.35 -13.12 7.21
C GLY A 29 4.07 -12.36 6.86
N THR A 30 3.25 -11.91 7.82
CA THR A 30 1.99 -11.17 7.53
C THR A 30 1.89 -9.82 8.26
N ARG A 31 3.03 -9.26 8.67
CA ARG A 31 3.15 -7.82 8.89
C ARG A 31 3.86 -7.22 7.71
N ASP A 32 3.29 -7.40 6.53
CA ASP A 32 3.64 -6.56 5.40
C ASP A 32 3.11 -5.16 5.73
N GLU A 33 3.96 -4.37 6.38
CA GLU A 33 3.98 -2.91 6.20
C GLU A 33 4.39 -2.63 4.75
N THR A 34 3.69 -3.22 3.78
CA THR A 34 3.95 -3.03 2.36
C THR A 34 3.69 -1.57 2.05
N THR A 35 4.75 -0.84 1.74
CA THR A 35 4.64 0.38 0.96
C THR A 35 4.05 -0.01 -0.40
N GLN A 36 2.74 0.08 -0.54
CA GLN A 36 2.04 -0.26 -1.78
C GLN A 36 1.94 1.01 -2.62
N ALA A 37 2.39 0.95 -3.87
CA ALA A 37 2.30 2.04 -4.83
C ALA A 37 1.51 1.59 -6.05
N ILE A 38 0.40 2.26 -6.34
CA ILE A 38 -0.44 2.00 -7.51
C ILE A 38 -0.47 3.29 -8.33
N SER A 39 0.03 3.21 -9.56
CA SER A 39 -0.14 4.27 -10.55
C SER A 39 -1.36 3.97 -11.42
N MET A 40 -2.17 4.99 -11.62
CA MET A 40 -3.38 4.95 -12.43
C MET A 40 -3.41 6.14 -13.37
N THR A 41 -4.01 5.98 -14.54
CA THR A 41 -4.16 7.08 -15.49
C THR A 41 -5.62 7.54 -15.50
N VAL A 42 -5.86 8.82 -15.27
CA VAL A 42 -7.19 9.45 -15.35
C VAL A 42 -7.13 10.50 -16.44
N GLY A 43 -7.77 10.25 -17.58
CA GLY A 43 -7.62 11.12 -18.76
C GLY A 43 -6.17 11.19 -19.23
N ASN A 44 -5.56 12.38 -19.15
CA ASN A 44 -4.17 12.63 -19.55
C ASN A 44 -3.18 12.67 -18.38
N ARG A 45 -3.60 12.40 -17.13
CA ARG A 45 -2.74 12.50 -15.94
C ARG A 45 -2.46 11.19 -15.26
N THR A 46 -1.32 11.13 -14.56
CA THR A 46 -0.95 9.98 -13.73
C THR A 46 -1.29 10.28 -12.28
N VAL A 47 -2.00 9.35 -11.64
CA VAL A 47 -2.37 9.36 -10.24
C VAL A 47 -1.61 8.24 -9.55
N THR A 48 -0.70 8.59 -8.65
CA THR A 48 0.09 7.59 -7.90
C THR A 48 -0.41 7.57 -6.46
N VAL A 49 -0.98 6.46 -6.02
CA VAL A 49 -1.35 6.23 -4.63
C VAL A 49 -0.27 5.35 -4.01
N ALA A 50 0.54 5.91 -3.11
CA ALA A 50 1.68 5.25 -2.50
C ALA A 50 1.66 5.35 -0.98
N GLY A 51 2.05 4.31 -0.25
CA GLY A 51 2.26 4.41 1.19
C GLY A 51 1.85 3.18 1.96
N HIS A 52 1.58 3.37 3.25
CA HIS A 52 1.19 2.32 4.18
C HIS A 52 -0.31 2.41 4.41
N TYR A 53 -1.07 1.51 3.76
CA TYR A 53 -2.51 1.38 3.97
C TYR A 53 -2.88 -0.07 4.23
N LYS A 54 -3.89 -0.29 5.08
CA LYS A 54 -4.39 -1.64 5.42
C LYS A 54 -5.53 -2.04 4.52
N ASP A 55 -6.47 -1.13 4.30
CA ASP A 55 -7.62 -1.32 3.43
C ASP A 55 -7.63 -0.25 2.35
N MET A 56 -7.61 -0.69 1.09
CA MET A 56 -7.80 0.18 -0.07
C MET A 56 -8.92 -0.38 -0.94
N THR A 57 -9.92 0.47 -1.19
CA THR A 57 -10.97 0.21 -2.18
C THR A 57 -10.86 1.23 -3.28
N GLN A 58 -11.02 0.77 -4.51
CA GLN A 58 -11.02 1.62 -5.68
C GLN A 58 -12.31 1.37 -6.45
N GLU A 59 -12.99 2.45 -6.78
CA GLU A 59 -14.21 2.45 -7.57
C GLU A 59 -14.00 3.37 -8.78
N SER A 60 -14.24 2.86 -9.99
CA SER A 60 -14.34 3.72 -11.16
C SER A 60 -15.69 4.43 -11.16
N VAL A 61 -15.66 5.75 -11.28
CA VAL A 61 -16.85 6.58 -11.43
C VAL A 61 -16.89 7.16 -12.85
N ALA A 62 -18.02 7.73 -13.24
CA ALA A 62 -18.23 8.21 -14.61
C ALA A 62 -17.19 9.25 -15.08
N ASP A 63 -16.58 9.98 -14.16
CA ASP A 63 -15.70 11.13 -14.43
C ASP A 63 -14.29 10.96 -13.82
N GLY A 64 -13.94 9.75 -13.38
CA GLY A 64 -12.65 9.50 -12.73
C GLY A 64 -12.63 8.26 -11.85
N ILE A 65 -11.83 8.34 -10.79
CA ILE A 65 -11.65 7.26 -9.82
C ILE A 65 -11.94 7.76 -8.42
N LYS A 66 -12.63 6.95 -7.64
CA LYS A 66 -12.81 7.12 -6.20
C LYS A 66 -11.97 6.08 -5.49
N VAL A 67 -11.06 6.52 -4.65
CA VAL A 67 -10.16 5.68 -3.87
C VAL A 67 -10.48 5.90 -2.41
N ILE A 68 -10.85 4.84 -1.71
CA ILE A 68 -11.09 4.85 -0.26
C ILE A 68 -9.90 4.16 0.38
N VAL A 69 -9.13 4.89 1.19
CA VAL A 69 -7.94 4.37 1.87
C VAL A 69 -8.10 4.50 3.38
N ASP A 70 -8.11 3.38 4.09
CA ASP A 70 -8.28 3.33 5.55
C ASP A 70 -9.44 4.20 6.07
N GLY A 71 -10.53 4.29 5.29
CA GLY A 71 -11.72 5.10 5.58
C GLY A 71 -11.70 6.55 5.11
N HIS A 72 -10.59 7.04 4.54
CA HIS A 72 -10.50 8.36 3.90
C HIS A 72 -10.92 8.27 2.44
N GLU A 73 -11.76 9.20 2.01
CA GLU A 73 -12.28 9.23 0.64
C GLU A 73 -11.47 10.18 -0.23
N VAL A 74 -10.84 9.66 -1.27
CA VAL A 74 -10.12 10.44 -2.28
C VAL A 74 -10.79 10.28 -3.63
N LEU A 75 -11.47 11.31 -4.12
CA LEU A 75 -12.04 11.36 -5.46
C LEU A 75 -11.07 12.08 -6.39
N ILE A 76 -10.63 11.43 -7.46
CA ILE A 76 -9.76 12.04 -8.47
C ILE A 76 -10.50 12.02 -9.81
N THR A 77 -10.76 13.20 -10.36
CA THR A 77 -11.43 13.39 -11.65
C THR A 77 -10.48 14.01 -12.67
N THR A 78 -10.97 14.32 -13.86
CA THR A 78 -10.22 15.03 -14.91
C THR A 78 -9.90 16.48 -14.57
N ASP A 79 -10.56 17.13 -13.62
CA ASP A 79 -10.31 18.56 -13.35
C ASP A 79 -10.22 18.87 -11.85
N GLN A 80 -10.56 17.91 -11.00
CA GLN A 80 -10.68 18.10 -9.57
C GLN A 80 -10.16 16.89 -8.79
N LEU A 81 -9.52 17.19 -7.68
CA LEU A 81 -9.19 16.28 -6.62
C LEU A 81 -10.08 16.61 -5.42
N SER A 82 -10.68 15.61 -4.78
CA SER A 82 -11.33 15.78 -3.49
C SER A 82 -10.74 14.81 -2.48
N VAL A 83 -10.39 15.31 -1.30
CA VAL A 83 -9.89 14.52 -0.18
C VAL A 83 -10.80 14.77 1.01
N ASP A 84 -11.49 13.74 1.48
CA ASP A 84 -12.47 13.80 2.57
C ASP A 84 -13.52 14.91 2.38
N GLY A 85 -13.94 15.12 1.13
CA GLY A 85 -14.90 16.15 0.75
C GLY A 85 -14.30 17.55 0.56
N LYS A 86 -13.00 17.74 0.80
CA LYS A 86 -12.30 18.99 0.47
C LYS A 86 -11.86 18.96 -1.00
N MET A 87 -12.51 19.77 -1.82
CA MET A 87 -12.20 19.87 -3.25
C MET A 87 -11.03 20.81 -3.51
N GLU A 88 -10.18 20.42 -4.45
CA GLU A 88 -9.03 21.14 -4.96
C GLU A 88 -9.09 21.05 -6.49
N THR A 89 -9.00 22.20 -7.16
CA THR A 89 -8.96 22.25 -8.62
C THR A 89 -7.57 21.82 -9.08
N LEU A 90 -7.53 20.86 -10.00
CA LEU A 90 -6.29 20.40 -10.62
C LEU A 90 -6.07 21.14 -11.94
N GLU A 91 -4.85 21.59 -12.18
CA GLU A 91 -4.46 22.12 -13.48
C GLU A 91 -4.26 20.97 -14.50
N PRO A 92 -4.43 21.22 -15.82
CA PRO A 92 -4.36 20.19 -16.85
C PRO A 92 -2.99 19.49 -16.96
N ASP A 93 -1.93 20.15 -16.51
CA ASP A 93 -0.56 19.65 -16.50
C ASP A 93 -0.07 19.24 -15.12
N GLU A 94 -0.97 18.91 -14.21
CA GLU A 94 -0.63 18.39 -12.89
C GLU A 94 -0.90 16.89 -12.76
N ASP A 95 0.08 16.20 -12.21
CA ASP A 95 -0.01 14.81 -11.77
C ASP A 95 -0.24 14.78 -10.25
N VAL A 96 -0.95 13.75 -9.78
CA VAL A 96 -1.39 13.67 -8.38
C VAL A 96 -0.71 12.52 -7.70
N THR A 97 0.01 12.80 -6.61
CA THR A 97 0.57 11.76 -5.73
C THR A 97 -0.15 11.79 -4.40
N VAL A 98 -0.88 10.70 -4.10
CA VAL A 98 -1.53 10.48 -2.82
C VAL A 98 -0.60 9.62 -1.98
N TYR A 99 -0.03 10.21 -0.92
CA TYR A 99 0.82 9.52 0.03
C TYR A 99 0.07 9.17 1.32
N VAL A 100 0.14 7.92 1.75
CA VAL A 100 -0.53 7.45 2.97
C VAL A 100 0.53 7.11 4.02
N ASN A 101 0.52 7.84 5.13
CA ASN A 101 1.45 7.61 6.25
C ASN A 101 1.06 6.35 7.03
N GLN A 102 2.00 5.82 7.82
CA GLN A 102 1.77 4.69 8.73
C GLN A 102 0.64 4.92 9.75
N ASP A 103 0.32 6.19 10.05
CA ASP A 103 -0.79 6.58 10.92
C ASP A 103 -2.17 6.54 10.22
N GLY A 104 -2.23 6.13 8.94
CA GLY A 104 -3.43 6.16 8.10
C GLY A 104 -3.81 7.56 7.60
N LYS A 105 -2.93 8.56 7.77
CA LYS A 105 -3.17 9.92 7.29
C LYS A 105 -2.85 10.04 5.81
N VAL A 106 -3.84 10.49 5.03
CA VAL A 106 -3.69 10.79 3.61
C VAL A 106 -3.11 12.19 3.42
N GLN A 107 -1.99 12.27 2.69
CA GLN A 107 -1.40 13.51 2.21
C GLN A 107 -1.49 13.50 0.69
N VAL A 108 -2.00 14.57 0.09
CA VAL A 108 -1.98 14.70 -1.36
C VAL A 108 -0.98 15.76 -1.77
N LYS A 109 -0.10 15.36 -2.69
CA LYS A 109 0.87 16.23 -3.33
C LYS A 109 0.51 16.33 -4.79
N VAL A 110 0.15 17.53 -5.21
CA VAL A 110 -0.01 17.87 -6.62
C VAL A 110 1.38 18.25 -7.15
N VAL A 111 1.79 17.63 -8.25
CA VAL A 111 3.12 17.79 -8.84
C VAL A 111 2.96 18.22 -10.30
N PRO A 112 3.62 19.31 -10.74
CA PRO A 112 3.62 19.68 -12.14
C PRO A 112 4.26 18.58 -13.01
N ARG A 113 3.62 18.27 -14.14
CA ARG A 113 4.10 17.32 -15.14
C ARG A 113 5.42 17.83 -15.74
N GLY A 114 6.53 17.37 -15.18
CA GLY A 114 7.90 17.79 -15.54
C GLY A 114 8.85 17.85 -14.35
N GLU A 115 8.34 17.97 -13.12
CA GLU A 115 9.18 18.08 -11.92
C GLU A 115 9.60 16.71 -11.36
N GLY A 116 8.83 15.64 -11.65
CA GLY A 116 9.19 14.26 -11.34
C GLY A 116 10.30 13.64 -12.22
N ALA A 117 10.82 14.37 -13.20
CA ALA A 117 11.84 13.91 -14.15
C ALA A 117 13.17 14.66 -14.04
N SER A 118 13.36 15.50 -13.02
CA SER A 118 14.57 16.35 -12.91
C SER A 118 15.68 15.80 -12.01
N GLU A 119 15.55 14.56 -11.53
CA GLU A 119 16.52 13.98 -10.59
C GLU A 119 17.17 12.70 -11.14
N GLU A 120 17.75 12.76 -12.35
CA GLU A 120 18.88 11.90 -12.76
C GLU A 120 19.50 12.38 -14.09
N ALA A 121 20.44 13.33 -13.99
CA ALA A 121 21.56 13.44 -14.93
C ALA A 121 22.67 14.31 -14.33
N PRO A 122 23.55 13.78 -13.46
CA PRO A 122 24.84 14.42 -13.28
C PRO A 122 25.64 14.27 -14.58
N SER A 123 26.01 15.41 -15.16
CA SER A 123 26.96 15.52 -16.28
C SER A 123 28.38 15.21 -15.83
#